data_AF-A0A8H5C3I7-F1
#
_entry.id   AF-A0A8H5C3I7-F1
#
_cell.length_a   1.000
_cell.length_b   1.000
_cell.length_c   1.000
_cell.angle_alpha   90.00
_cell.angle_beta   90.00
_cell.angle_gamma   90.00
#
_symmetry.space_group_name_H-M   'P 1'
#
loop_
_entity.id
_entity.type
_entity.pdbx_description
1 polymer ?
#
loop_
_entity_poly.entity_id
_entity_poly.type
_entity_poly.pdbx_seq_one_letter_code
_entity_poly.pdbx_strand_id
1 'polypeptide(L)'
;MTTLTQETDSSPAHPGPFPFDPGFDIQSVASLAVSLPSHSWEFGTASEALLELYNPELAVFGEDPFGLVPPLSKAQGLGSNRSQSNSNFPFKIIPSLTYASSKITLNLSSNAGANVLSDGDGATGDPASLGVSAVLLGRGLGFGFGQGGKNKTWIFEFREGARRTMEYLVGGAPRYANGAISQRADVAELWADFVYMAPPFLAYYAVSTSNLSLLLDTVDQCGFYRQILQLGSPSDVEDYPPSPTDALNGLWRHIIGPQSSDPGLWSTGNAWAAAGMTRILATVVKAPKELFQSPIRYPSTNISASSNSSSLVPSNLRRTTAISVLTTYIKEILDGVIFAAPLDNGLLRNYLNETLESGHGYGEISGSSLLASVVYRMIILRPDVFLDLPADSDSGKNWTTTGSAYLDWADGIRHTIGSEGYVSSNGTVAPAVNPLDWGSTVPYTAGSPEGQNFVVLMYAAWRDCVLEGLCQEN
;
A
#
# COMPACT_ATOMS: atom_id res chain seq x y z
N MET A 1 13.70 9.43 23.82
CA MET A 1 14.84 9.19 22.93
C MET A 1 15.48 7.87 23.33
N THR A 2 15.01 6.78 22.73
CA THR A 2 15.69 5.48 22.85
C THR A 2 16.27 5.25 21.46
N THR A 3 17.60 5.38 21.35
CA THR A 3 18.34 5.12 20.12
C THR A 3 18.02 3.70 19.64
N LEU A 4 17.48 3.58 18.43
CA LEU A 4 17.27 2.30 17.74
C LEU A 4 18.63 1.77 17.25
N THR A 5 19.51 1.36 18.17
CA THR A 5 20.74 0.66 17.81
C THR A 5 20.47 -0.83 17.83
N GLN A 6 20.34 -1.43 16.65
CA GLN A 6 20.28 -2.88 16.48
C GLN A 6 21.71 -3.44 16.65
N GLU A 7 21.91 -4.34 17.62
CA GLU A 7 23.10 -5.19 17.65
C GLU A 7 23.09 -6.05 16.37
N THR A 8 24.15 -5.94 15.59
CA THR A 8 24.36 -6.67 14.33
C THR A 8 24.54 -8.15 14.62
N ASP A 9 23.51 -8.96 14.32
CA ASP A 9 23.67 -10.41 14.23
C ASP A 9 24.24 -10.75 12.85
N SER A 10 25.43 -11.34 12.85
CA SER A 10 26.23 -11.65 11.66
C SER A 10 25.69 -12.89 10.92
N SER A 11 24.49 -12.78 10.35
CA SER A 11 23.97 -13.75 9.37
C SER A 11 24.31 -13.27 7.95
N PRO A 12 24.80 -14.13 7.03
CA PRO A 12 25.35 -13.69 5.74
C PRO A 12 24.33 -13.22 4.68
N ALA A 13 23.05 -12.98 5.00
CA ALA A 13 22.01 -12.95 3.97
C ALA A 13 21.28 -11.62 3.73
N HIS A 14 21.37 -10.61 4.62
CA HIS A 14 20.72 -9.32 4.36
C HIS A 14 21.62 -8.15 4.76
N PRO A 15 21.95 -7.24 3.82
CA PRO A 15 22.56 -5.98 4.19
C PRO A 15 21.60 -5.20 5.09
N GLY A 16 22.13 -4.38 6.00
CA GLY A 16 21.32 -3.60 6.95
C GLY A 16 20.27 -2.72 6.26
N PRO A 17 19.36 -2.06 7.02
CA PRO A 17 18.25 -1.30 6.44
C PRO A 17 18.68 -0.19 5.47
N PHE A 18 19.91 0.33 5.63
CA PHE A 18 20.46 1.44 4.85
C PHE A 18 21.78 1.09 4.14
N PRO A 19 21.79 0.18 3.15
CA PRO A 19 23.06 -0.25 2.55
C PRO A 19 23.50 0.61 1.36
N PHE A 20 22.64 1.49 0.87
CA PHE A 20 22.89 2.36 -0.28
C PHE A 20 22.59 3.82 0.09
N ASP A 21 23.27 4.75 -0.56
CA ASP A 21 23.05 6.19 -0.40
C ASP A 21 22.10 6.69 -1.49
N PRO A 22 20.88 7.16 -1.17
CA PRO A 22 19.97 7.70 -2.18
C PRO A 22 20.26 9.17 -2.55
N GLY A 23 21.34 9.76 -2.05
CA GLY A 23 21.70 11.17 -2.23
C GLY A 23 21.20 12.08 -1.11
N PHE A 24 20.65 11.53 -0.02
CA PHE A 24 20.16 12.28 1.14
C PHE A 24 20.17 11.41 2.41
N ASP A 25 20.11 12.03 3.59
CA ASP A 25 20.11 11.33 4.88
C ASP A 25 18.78 10.59 5.14
N ILE A 26 18.66 9.41 4.52
CA ILE A 26 17.50 8.53 4.66
C ILE A 26 17.28 8.05 6.11
N GLN A 27 18.32 8.00 6.95
CA GLN A 27 18.19 7.59 8.34
C GLN A 27 17.44 8.66 9.15
N SER A 28 17.75 9.93 8.91
CA SER A 28 17.00 11.05 9.49
C SER A 28 15.56 11.12 8.98
N VAL A 29 15.34 10.89 7.69
CA VAL A 29 13.98 10.81 7.11
C VAL A 29 13.17 9.71 7.80
N ALA A 30 13.73 8.49 7.92
CA ALA A 30 13.08 7.37 8.59
C ALA A 30 12.81 7.62 10.08
N SER A 31 13.71 8.36 10.75
CA SER A 31 13.53 8.75 12.15
C SER A 31 12.35 9.71 12.34
N LEU A 32 12.17 10.67 11.42
CA LEU A 32 11.02 11.58 11.45
C LEU A 32 9.71 10.88 11.05
N ALA A 33 9.77 9.95 10.09
CA ALA A 33 8.62 9.24 9.55
C ALA A 33 7.77 8.52 10.61
N VAL A 34 8.38 8.10 11.72
CA VAL A 34 7.67 7.46 12.85
C VAL A 34 7.21 8.45 13.93
N SER A 35 7.78 9.66 13.96
CA SER A 35 7.54 10.66 15.01
C SER A 35 6.38 11.61 14.70
N LEU A 36 6.11 11.85 13.42
CA LEU A 36 5.10 12.80 12.93
C LEU A 36 3.67 12.24 12.90
N PRO A 37 3.42 10.95 12.61
CA PRO A 37 2.06 10.41 12.59
C PRO A 37 1.27 10.69 13.85
N SER A 38 -0.01 11.00 13.67
CA SER A 38 -0.98 11.36 14.70
C SER A 38 -2.35 10.71 14.51
N HIS A 39 -2.66 10.21 13.31
CA HIS A 39 -3.91 9.52 12.97
C HIS A 39 -3.69 8.07 12.52
N SER A 40 -4.78 7.29 12.47
CA SER A 40 -4.72 5.85 12.26
C SER A 40 -4.14 5.44 10.90
N TRP A 41 -4.49 6.12 9.80
CA TRP A 41 -3.90 5.85 8.48
C TRP A 41 -2.40 6.18 8.42
N GLU A 42 -1.98 7.24 9.10
CA GLU A 42 -0.56 7.62 9.21
C GLU A 42 0.22 6.57 10.02
N PHE A 43 -0.38 6.03 11.09
CA PHE A 43 0.23 4.94 11.86
C PHE A 43 0.35 3.65 11.04
N GLY A 44 -0.66 3.29 10.26
CA GLY A 44 -0.61 2.13 9.38
C GLY A 44 0.46 2.27 8.32
N THR A 45 0.52 3.44 7.68
CA THR A 45 1.54 3.77 6.66
C THR A 45 2.96 3.70 7.23
N ALA A 46 3.18 4.27 8.42
CA ALA A 46 4.47 4.17 9.09
C ALA A 46 4.82 2.73 9.50
N SER A 47 3.82 1.93 9.88
CA SER A 47 4.04 0.52 10.20
C SER A 47 4.48 -0.27 8.96
N GLU A 48 3.86 -0.04 7.80
CA GLU A 48 4.27 -0.65 6.53
C GLU A 48 5.67 -0.18 6.08
N ALA A 49 5.97 1.12 6.20
CA ALA A 49 7.28 1.68 5.85
C ALA A 49 8.40 1.06 6.72
N LEU A 50 8.17 0.95 8.02
CA LEU A 50 9.09 0.26 8.93
C LEU A 50 9.24 -1.23 8.62
N LEU A 51 8.15 -1.88 8.21
CA LEU A 51 8.16 -3.31 7.91
C LEU A 51 9.06 -3.56 6.68
N GLU A 52 8.86 -2.80 5.60
CA GLU A 52 9.70 -2.91 4.40
C GLU A 52 11.14 -2.49 4.64
N LEU A 53 11.38 -1.50 5.49
CA LEU A 53 12.73 -1.01 5.74
C LEU A 53 13.55 -1.97 6.62
N TYR A 54 13.00 -2.40 7.76
CA TYR A 54 13.76 -3.16 8.77
C TYR A 54 13.53 -4.66 8.72
N ASN A 55 12.40 -5.09 8.17
CA ASN A 55 11.96 -6.49 8.13
C ASN A 55 11.32 -6.86 6.78
N PRO A 56 11.99 -6.60 5.64
CA PRO A 56 11.42 -6.82 4.31
C PRO A 56 10.94 -8.26 4.08
N GLU A 57 11.53 -9.24 4.75
CA GLU A 57 11.11 -10.64 4.72
C GLU A 57 9.69 -10.90 5.26
N LEU A 58 9.16 -10.00 6.10
CA LEU A 58 7.80 -10.07 6.62
C LEU A 58 6.78 -9.26 5.81
N ALA A 59 7.26 -8.29 5.00
CA ALA A 59 6.43 -7.50 4.11
C ALA A 59 5.98 -8.33 2.90
N VAL A 60 4.84 -7.98 2.28
CA VAL A 60 4.29 -8.72 1.12
C VAL A 60 5.24 -8.81 -0.09
N PHE A 61 6.27 -7.95 -0.13
CA PHE A 61 7.30 -7.93 -1.16
C PHE A 61 8.47 -8.89 -0.89
N GLY A 62 8.58 -9.43 0.33
CA GLY A 62 9.62 -10.40 0.69
C GLY A 62 9.58 -11.68 -0.15
N GLU A 63 10.63 -12.48 -0.06
CA GLU A 63 10.75 -13.72 -0.86
C GLU A 63 9.61 -14.69 -0.55
N ASP A 64 9.36 -14.97 0.74
CA ASP A 64 8.31 -15.86 1.25
C ASP A 64 7.57 -15.28 2.48
N PRO A 65 6.72 -14.25 2.29
CA PRO A 65 6.10 -13.51 3.39
C PRO A 65 5.02 -14.29 4.15
N PHE A 66 4.58 -15.43 3.59
CA PHE A 66 3.51 -16.26 4.18
C PHE A 66 4.03 -17.62 4.70
N GLY A 67 5.16 -18.13 4.20
CA GLY A 67 5.74 -19.38 4.68
C GLY A 67 6.56 -19.21 5.96
N LEU A 68 7.10 -18.02 6.21
CA LEU A 68 7.72 -17.70 7.49
C LEU A 68 6.70 -17.68 8.62
N VAL A 69 5.41 -17.40 8.37
CA VAL A 69 4.42 -17.15 9.42
C VAL A 69 3.27 -18.17 9.41
N PRO A 70 3.07 -18.97 10.49
CA PRO A 70 2.01 -19.97 10.52
C PRO A 70 0.60 -19.39 10.26
N PRO A 71 -0.30 -20.12 9.56
CA PRO A 71 -1.69 -19.69 9.34
C PRO A 71 -2.42 -19.42 10.66
N LEU A 72 -3.30 -18.40 10.69
CA LEU A 72 -4.07 -18.04 11.89
C LEU A 72 -4.92 -19.22 12.40
N SER A 73 -5.48 -20.03 11.50
CA SER A 73 -6.28 -21.22 11.82
C SER A 73 -5.48 -22.30 12.57
N LYS A 74 -4.18 -22.46 12.29
CA LYS A 74 -3.32 -23.45 12.98
C LYS A 74 -2.79 -22.97 14.32
N ALA A 75 -2.80 -21.66 14.58
CA ALA A 75 -2.41 -21.10 15.88
C ALA A 75 -3.47 -21.30 16.98
N GLN A 76 -4.69 -21.76 16.65
CA GLN A 76 -5.68 -22.24 17.65
C GLN A 76 -5.21 -23.50 18.41
N GLY A 77 -4.21 -24.23 17.88
CA GLY A 77 -3.61 -25.41 18.50
C GLY A 77 -2.43 -25.13 19.43
N LEU A 78 -2.06 -23.86 19.68
CA LEU A 78 -1.01 -23.49 20.64
C LEU A 78 -1.49 -23.57 22.11
N GLY A 79 -2.40 -24.50 22.36
CA GLY A 79 -2.72 -25.03 23.67
C GLY A 79 -1.62 -25.98 24.13
N SER A 80 -0.99 -25.60 25.23
CA SER A 80 -0.29 -26.41 26.22
C SER A 80 0.92 -27.31 25.86
N ASN A 81 1.23 -27.70 24.61
CA ASN A 81 2.32 -28.68 24.39
C ASN A 81 3.17 -28.49 23.10
N ARG A 82 3.57 -27.27 22.74
CA ARG A 82 4.72 -27.07 21.84
C ARG A 82 5.94 -26.54 22.59
N SER A 83 6.65 -27.49 23.20
CA SER A 83 8.10 -27.48 23.37
C SER A 83 8.81 -27.72 22.02
N GLN A 84 8.40 -27.02 20.97
CA GLN A 84 9.20 -26.92 19.75
C GLN A 84 9.76 -25.51 19.69
N SER A 85 10.92 -25.39 20.31
CA SER A 85 11.99 -24.50 19.88
C SER A 85 12.18 -24.61 18.37
N ASN A 86 11.40 -23.88 17.59
CA ASN A 86 12.01 -23.18 16.48
C ASN A 86 12.50 -21.86 17.06
N SER A 87 13.61 -21.97 17.78
CA SER A 87 14.47 -20.90 18.29
C SER A 87 15.11 -20.07 17.18
N ASN A 88 14.60 -20.14 15.94
CA ASN A 88 15.22 -19.61 14.74
C ASN A 88 14.31 -18.62 14.01
N PHE A 89 13.42 -17.92 14.72
CA PHE A 89 13.01 -16.61 14.22
C PHE A 89 14.11 -15.63 14.60
N PRO A 90 14.85 -15.06 13.63
CA PRO A 90 16.04 -14.25 13.92
C PRO A 90 15.70 -12.90 14.59
N PHE A 91 14.42 -12.51 14.65
CA PHE A 91 14.03 -11.19 15.15
C PHE A 91 13.65 -11.22 16.63
N LYS A 92 14.58 -10.75 17.47
CA LYS A 92 14.32 -10.50 18.90
C LYS A 92 13.40 -9.29 19.12
N ILE A 93 13.42 -8.32 18.19
CA ILE A 93 12.58 -7.11 18.14
C ILE A 93 12.26 -6.82 16.67
N ILE A 94 10.99 -6.54 16.37
CA ILE A 94 10.53 -6.12 15.04
C ILE A 94 10.07 -4.65 15.17
N PRO A 95 10.83 -3.65 14.67
CA PRO A 95 10.53 -2.22 14.87
C PRO A 95 9.11 -1.82 14.42
N SER A 96 8.68 -2.32 13.25
CA SER A 96 7.32 -2.09 12.73
C SER A 96 6.23 -2.54 13.72
N LEU A 97 6.32 -3.77 14.23
CA LEU A 97 5.31 -4.31 15.15
C LEU A 97 5.39 -3.67 16.55
N THR A 98 6.59 -3.28 16.97
CA THR A 98 6.78 -2.50 18.20
C THR A 98 6.06 -1.16 18.07
N TYR A 99 6.24 -0.46 16.95
CA TYR A 99 5.55 0.78 16.64
C TYR A 99 4.04 0.58 16.58
N ALA A 100 3.56 -0.33 15.72
CA ALA A 100 2.14 -0.58 15.52
C ALA A 100 1.41 -0.95 16.82
N SER A 101 2.01 -1.83 17.65
CA SER A 101 1.41 -2.22 18.94
C SER A 101 1.29 -1.06 19.93
N SER A 102 2.13 -0.03 19.81
CA SER A 102 2.03 1.19 20.64
C SER A 102 0.99 2.18 20.14
N LYS A 103 0.51 2.04 18.90
CA LYS A 103 -0.46 2.93 18.26
C LYS A 103 -1.86 2.33 18.17
N ILE A 104 -1.96 1.02 18.02
CA ILE A 104 -3.23 0.30 18.01
C ILE A 104 -3.92 0.48 19.37
N THR A 105 -5.12 1.04 19.34
CA THR A 105 -5.98 1.22 20.52
C THR A 105 -7.23 0.37 20.32
N LEU A 106 -7.15 -0.90 20.73
CA LEU A 106 -8.21 -1.88 20.44
C LEU A 106 -9.53 -1.52 21.12
N ASN A 107 -10.59 -1.39 20.32
CA ASN A 107 -11.97 -1.35 20.79
C ASN A 107 -12.68 -2.65 20.43
N LEU A 108 -12.74 -3.58 21.40
CA LEU A 108 -13.43 -4.86 21.23
C LEU A 108 -14.89 -4.82 21.73
N SER A 109 -15.50 -3.64 21.84
CA SER A 109 -16.95 -3.54 22.08
C SER A 109 -17.76 -4.08 20.88
N SER A 110 -19.01 -4.48 21.10
CA SER A 110 -19.93 -4.88 20.02
C SER A 110 -20.31 -3.74 19.06
N ASN A 111 -20.16 -2.49 19.50
CA ASN A 111 -20.48 -1.29 18.72
C ASN A 111 -19.24 -0.57 18.17
N ALA A 112 -18.06 -1.19 18.17
CA ALA A 112 -16.83 -0.56 17.71
C ALA A 112 -16.87 -0.13 16.23
N GLY A 113 -17.63 -0.84 15.39
CA GLY A 113 -17.78 -0.51 13.97
C GLY A 113 -16.44 -0.49 13.23
N ALA A 114 -16.15 0.61 12.55
CA ALA A 114 -14.86 0.85 11.89
C ALA A 114 -13.68 0.96 12.88
N ASN A 115 -13.94 1.38 14.13
CA ASN A 115 -12.91 1.83 15.07
C ASN A 115 -12.28 0.68 15.88
N VAL A 116 -12.21 -0.53 15.33
CA VAL A 116 -11.75 -1.72 16.07
C VAL A 116 -10.26 -1.64 16.40
N LEU A 117 -9.42 -1.24 15.43
CA LEU A 117 -7.96 -1.18 15.59
C LEU A 117 -7.47 0.18 16.09
N SER A 118 -8.20 1.25 15.80
CA SER A 118 -7.94 2.60 16.27
C SER A 118 -9.15 3.48 15.94
N ASP A 119 -9.16 4.73 16.39
CA ASP A 119 -10.12 5.72 15.93
C ASP A 119 -9.89 6.04 14.44
N GLY A 120 -10.97 6.05 13.66
CA GLY A 120 -10.95 6.29 12.23
C GLY A 120 -11.52 7.63 11.81
N ASP A 121 -11.96 8.49 12.74
CA ASP A 121 -12.58 9.79 12.41
C ASP A 121 -13.73 9.69 11.37
N GLY A 122 -14.50 8.60 11.46
CA GLY A 122 -15.59 8.30 10.53
C GLY A 122 -15.17 7.55 9.25
N ALA A 123 -13.89 7.28 9.04
CA ALA A 123 -13.39 6.42 7.97
C ALA A 123 -13.39 4.94 8.34
N THR A 124 -13.70 4.09 7.37
CA THR A 124 -13.59 2.63 7.47
C THR A 124 -12.17 2.15 7.13
N GLY A 125 -11.49 2.86 6.23
CA GLY A 125 -10.14 2.53 5.76
C GLY A 125 -9.07 2.81 6.80
N ASP A 126 -9.15 3.96 7.48
CA ASP A 126 -8.02 4.47 8.27
C ASP A 126 -7.62 3.54 9.42
N PRO A 127 -8.55 2.99 10.24
CA PRO A 127 -8.20 1.98 11.23
C PRO A 127 -7.69 0.67 10.59
N ALA A 128 -8.20 0.31 9.40
CA ALA A 128 -7.84 -0.91 8.70
C ALA A 128 -6.39 -0.91 8.16
N SER A 129 -5.78 0.27 7.99
CA SER A 129 -4.37 0.41 7.61
C SER A 129 -3.40 -0.28 8.59
N LEU A 130 -3.81 -0.45 9.85
CA LEU A 130 -3.06 -1.18 10.88
C LEU A 130 -3.30 -2.70 10.84
N GLY A 131 -4.14 -3.18 9.93
CA GLY A 131 -4.64 -4.55 9.91
C GLY A 131 -3.59 -5.62 9.62
N VAL A 132 -2.63 -5.35 8.72
CA VAL A 132 -1.49 -6.27 8.47
C VAL A 132 -0.67 -6.44 9.75
N SER A 133 -0.37 -5.32 10.43
CA SER A 133 0.32 -5.33 11.73
C SER A 133 -0.47 -6.10 12.78
N ALA A 134 -1.80 -5.92 12.85
CA ALA A 134 -2.66 -6.68 13.76
C ALA A 134 -2.65 -8.19 13.47
N VAL A 135 -2.61 -8.61 12.20
CA VAL A 135 -2.46 -10.03 11.84
C VAL A 135 -1.11 -10.58 12.29
N LEU A 136 -0.02 -9.85 12.07
CA LEU A 136 1.33 -10.26 12.49
C LEU A 136 1.45 -10.35 14.01
N LEU A 137 0.95 -9.35 14.76
CA LEU A 137 0.87 -9.35 16.22
C LEU A 137 -0.02 -10.49 16.74
N GLY A 138 -1.16 -10.75 16.09
CA GLY A 138 -2.07 -11.86 16.38
C GLY A 138 -1.52 -13.26 16.05
N ARG A 139 -0.33 -13.33 15.45
CA ARG A 139 0.48 -14.55 15.24
C ARG A 139 1.61 -14.68 16.26
N GLY A 140 1.77 -13.70 17.16
CA GLY A 140 2.79 -13.69 18.20
C GLY A 140 4.13 -13.07 17.79
N LEU A 141 4.21 -12.45 16.60
CA LEU A 141 5.38 -11.67 16.20
C LEU A 141 5.43 -10.34 16.95
N GLY A 142 6.62 -9.79 17.18
CA GLY A 142 6.83 -8.49 17.82
C GLY A 142 6.88 -8.53 19.36
N PHE A 143 6.48 -9.63 19.99
CA PHE A 143 6.65 -9.82 21.43
C PHE A 143 7.91 -10.64 21.70
N GLY A 144 8.95 -10.00 22.23
CA GLY A 144 10.11 -10.73 22.74
C GLY A 144 9.65 -11.82 23.71
N PHE A 145 10.11 -13.06 23.50
CA PHE A 145 9.86 -14.19 24.40
C PHE A 145 10.45 -13.88 25.79
N GLY A 146 9.73 -13.15 26.64
CA GLY A 146 10.28 -12.75 27.94
C GLY A 146 9.47 -11.75 28.78
N GLN A 147 8.47 -11.04 28.24
CA GLN A 147 7.63 -10.18 29.09
C GLN A 147 6.45 -10.97 29.68
N GLY A 148 6.49 -11.15 30.99
CA GLY A 148 5.71 -12.15 31.73
C GLY A 148 4.19 -12.07 31.57
N GLY A 149 3.57 -13.24 31.42
CA GLY A 149 2.15 -13.51 31.71
C GLY A 149 1.08 -12.85 30.84
N LYS A 150 1.34 -11.70 30.20
CA LYS A 150 0.36 -10.91 29.44
C LYS A 150 0.33 -11.21 27.93
N ASN A 151 1.36 -11.89 27.40
CA ASN A 151 1.51 -12.12 25.95
C ASN A 151 0.38 -12.93 25.31
N LYS A 152 -0.26 -13.87 26.02
CA LYS A 152 -1.33 -14.68 25.43
C LYS A 152 -2.59 -13.84 25.17
N THR A 153 -2.98 -13.00 26.12
CA THR A 153 -4.17 -12.15 26.00
C THR A 153 -4.07 -11.22 24.80
N TRP A 154 -2.92 -10.56 24.62
CA TRP A 154 -2.71 -9.63 23.52
C TRP A 154 -2.73 -10.31 22.15
N ILE A 155 -2.13 -11.49 22.01
CA ILE A 155 -2.21 -12.27 20.75
C ILE A 155 -3.67 -12.54 20.36
N PHE A 156 -4.51 -12.91 21.32
CA PHE A 156 -5.94 -13.12 21.06
C PHE A 156 -6.66 -11.81 20.72
N GLU A 157 -6.35 -10.71 21.41
CA GLU A 157 -6.96 -9.41 21.17
C GLU A 157 -6.60 -8.84 19.78
N PHE A 158 -5.34 -8.93 19.35
CA PHE A 158 -4.94 -8.50 18.00
C PHE A 158 -5.55 -9.38 16.91
N ARG A 159 -5.61 -10.70 17.13
CA ARG A 159 -6.31 -11.62 16.21
C ARG A 159 -7.78 -11.25 16.10
N GLU A 160 -8.43 -11.00 17.23
CA GLU A 160 -9.84 -10.65 17.29
C GLU A 160 -10.09 -9.27 16.65
N GLY A 161 -9.21 -8.31 16.90
CA GLY A 161 -9.24 -6.99 16.27
C GLY A 161 -9.12 -7.09 14.74
N ALA A 162 -8.16 -7.87 14.23
CA ALA A 162 -8.05 -8.13 12.79
C ALA A 162 -9.33 -8.79 12.24
N ARG A 163 -9.83 -9.85 12.87
CA ARG A 163 -11.06 -10.53 12.44
C ARG A 163 -12.26 -9.58 12.37
N ARG A 164 -12.48 -8.77 13.40
CA ARG A 164 -13.64 -7.86 13.48
C ARG A 164 -13.54 -6.66 12.55
N THR A 165 -12.33 -6.18 12.29
CA THR A 165 -12.09 -5.15 11.26
C THR A 165 -12.44 -5.69 9.88
N MET A 166 -11.98 -6.91 9.56
CA MET A 166 -12.34 -7.58 8.31
C MET A 166 -13.86 -7.77 8.20
N GLU A 167 -14.52 -8.27 9.24
CA GLU A 167 -15.97 -8.48 9.26
C GLU A 167 -16.76 -7.19 9.08
N TYR A 168 -16.32 -6.10 9.72
CA TYR A 168 -16.95 -4.80 9.53
C TYR A 168 -16.76 -4.30 8.10
N LEU A 169 -15.55 -4.35 7.54
CA LEU A 169 -15.30 -3.92 6.15
C LEU A 169 -16.16 -4.67 5.15
N VAL A 170 -16.24 -5.99 5.24
CA VAL A 170 -16.95 -6.81 4.24
C VAL A 170 -18.46 -6.88 4.47
N GLY A 171 -18.91 -6.77 5.72
CA GLY A 171 -20.32 -7.00 6.09
C GLY A 171 -21.06 -5.82 6.70
N GLY A 172 -20.35 -4.80 7.20
CA GLY A 172 -20.94 -3.69 7.95
C GLY A 172 -20.76 -2.30 7.34
N ALA A 173 -19.68 -2.07 6.57
CA ALA A 173 -19.41 -0.78 5.93
C ALA A 173 -20.46 -0.46 4.84
N PRO A 174 -20.82 0.82 4.63
CA PRO A 174 -21.64 1.24 3.49
C PRO A 174 -21.01 0.80 2.16
N ARG A 175 -21.84 0.61 1.14
CA ARG A 175 -21.38 0.24 -0.21
C ARG A 175 -21.94 1.17 -1.26
N TYR A 176 -21.12 1.44 -2.27
CA TYR A 176 -21.55 2.10 -3.49
C TYR A 176 -22.43 1.17 -4.34
N ALA A 177 -23.14 1.72 -5.33
CA ALA A 177 -24.11 0.96 -6.12
C ALA A 177 -23.49 -0.24 -6.89
N ASN A 178 -22.21 -0.15 -7.26
CA ASN A 178 -21.47 -1.23 -7.92
C ASN A 178 -20.86 -2.24 -6.93
N GLY A 179 -21.08 -2.07 -5.63
CA GLY A 179 -20.58 -2.96 -4.58
C GLY A 179 -19.22 -2.56 -3.98
N ALA A 180 -18.61 -1.44 -4.39
CA ALA A 180 -17.43 -0.90 -3.71
C ALA A 180 -17.72 -0.65 -2.23
N ILE A 181 -16.83 -1.11 -1.34
CA ILE A 181 -16.83 -0.73 0.08
C ILE A 181 -16.57 0.77 0.16
N SER A 182 -17.28 1.48 1.04
CA SER A 182 -17.09 2.92 1.23
C SER A 182 -15.89 3.22 2.12
N GLN A 183 -15.16 4.30 1.82
CA GLN A 183 -14.19 4.89 2.75
C GLN A 183 -14.89 5.46 3.99
N ARG A 184 -16.13 5.93 3.88
CA ARG A 184 -16.89 6.53 4.98
C ARG A 184 -17.78 5.51 5.68
N ALA A 185 -17.85 5.58 7.01
CA ALA A 185 -18.63 4.65 7.83
C ALA A 185 -20.14 4.96 7.84
N ASP A 186 -20.54 6.15 7.42
CA ASP A 186 -21.91 6.68 7.49
C ASP A 186 -22.57 6.90 6.13
N VAL A 187 -21.81 7.10 5.05
CA VAL A 187 -22.30 7.26 3.68
C VAL A 187 -21.50 6.41 2.70
N ALA A 188 -22.04 6.20 1.48
CA ALA A 188 -21.28 5.60 0.39
C ALA A 188 -20.46 6.69 -0.33
N GLU A 189 -19.14 6.67 -0.15
CA GLU A 189 -18.20 7.64 -0.71
C GLU A 189 -16.85 6.95 -0.97
N LEU A 190 -16.33 7.11 -2.18
CA LEU A 190 -15.11 6.44 -2.62
C LEU A 190 -13.97 7.44 -2.68
N TRP A 191 -12.92 7.14 -1.90
CA TRP A 191 -11.66 7.90 -1.88
C TRP A 191 -10.57 6.99 -2.45
N ALA A 192 -9.74 7.48 -3.37
CA ALA A 192 -8.64 6.70 -3.93
C ALA A 192 -7.74 6.08 -2.84
N ASP A 193 -7.58 6.80 -1.73
CA ASP A 193 -6.88 6.48 -0.49
C ASP A 193 -7.28 5.13 0.09
N PHE A 194 -8.59 4.80 0.08
CA PHE A 194 -9.11 3.55 0.64
C PHE A 194 -8.38 2.33 0.10
N VAL A 195 -7.97 2.36 -1.18
CA VAL A 195 -7.30 1.26 -1.86
C VAL A 195 -5.94 0.92 -1.24
N TYR A 196 -5.28 1.87 -0.57
CA TYR A 196 -4.11 1.60 0.26
C TYR A 196 -4.47 1.18 1.68
N MET A 197 -5.52 1.79 2.26
CA MET A 197 -5.81 1.62 3.69
C MET A 197 -6.40 0.26 4.05
N ALA A 198 -7.39 -0.24 3.29
CA ALA A 198 -8.16 -1.44 3.67
C ALA A 198 -7.86 -2.68 2.81
N PRO A 199 -7.89 -2.63 1.46
CA PRO A 199 -7.72 -3.81 0.63
C PRO A 199 -6.40 -4.57 0.83
N PRO A 200 -5.22 -3.94 1.05
CA PRO A 200 -3.99 -4.69 1.35
C PRO A 200 -4.12 -5.54 2.62
N PHE A 201 -4.77 -5.02 3.65
CA PHE A 201 -5.11 -5.79 4.85
C PHE A 201 -6.05 -6.96 4.54
N LEU A 202 -7.13 -6.74 3.78
CA LEU A 202 -8.07 -7.81 3.42
C LEU A 202 -7.38 -8.93 2.63
N ALA A 203 -6.52 -8.59 1.67
CA ALA A 203 -5.72 -9.56 0.91
C ALA A 203 -4.77 -10.35 1.83
N TYR A 204 -4.04 -9.66 2.70
CA TYR A 204 -3.12 -10.30 3.65
C TYR A 204 -3.86 -11.23 4.62
N TYR A 205 -5.00 -10.79 5.16
CA TYR A 205 -5.86 -11.57 6.02
C TYR A 205 -6.41 -12.80 5.30
N ALA A 206 -6.83 -12.65 4.04
CA ALA A 206 -7.35 -13.73 3.21
C ALA A 206 -6.32 -14.85 3.05
N VAL A 207 -5.07 -14.53 2.69
CA VAL A 207 -4.00 -15.53 2.59
C VAL A 207 -3.70 -16.15 3.95
N SER A 208 -3.62 -15.33 4.99
CA SER A 208 -3.31 -15.75 6.38
C SER A 208 -4.36 -16.69 7.00
N THR A 209 -5.58 -16.67 6.47
CA THR A 209 -6.71 -17.52 6.87
C THR A 209 -7.11 -18.55 5.81
N SER A 210 -6.37 -18.64 4.71
CA SER A 210 -6.66 -19.52 3.57
C SER A 210 -8.05 -19.31 2.95
N ASN A 211 -8.47 -18.06 2.82
CA ASN A 211 -9.76 -17.65 2.27
C ASN A 211 -9.60 -17.11 0.84
N LEU A 212 -9.74 -17.99 -0.17
CA LEU A 212 -9.63 -17.59 -1.57
C LEU A 212 -10.73 -16.61 -2.00
N SER A 213 -11.96 -16.75 -1.47
CA SER A 213 -13.07 -15.85 -1.84
C SER A 213 -12.74 -14.42 -1.44
N LEU A 214 -12.32 -14.21 -0.19
CA LEU A 214 -11.94 -12.87 0.29
C LEU A 214 -10.78 -12.29 -0.51
N LEU A 215 -9.80 -13.10 -0.92
CA LEU A 215 -8.69 -12.61 -1.74
C LEU A 215 -9.18 -12.11 -3.09
N LEU A 216 -10.07 -12.84 -3.77
CA LEU A 216 -10.64 -12.42 -5.06
C LEU A 216 -11.60 -11.24 -4.91
N ASP A 217 -12.44 -11.24 -3.89
CA ASP A 217 -13.33 -10.12 -3.56
C ASP A 217 -12.51 -8.83 -3.33
N THR A 218 -11.33 -8.95 -2.73
CA THR A 218 -10.39 -7.83 -2.53
C THR A 218 -9.84 -7.30 -3.86
N VAL A 219 -9.52 -8.18 -4.82
CA VAL A 219 -9.11 -7.76 -6.18
C VAL A 219 -10.27 -7.06 -6.90
N ASP A 220 -11.49 -7.57 -6.74
CA ASP A 220 -12.70 -6.96 -7.32
C ASP A 220 -12.96 -5.57 -6.74
N GLN A 221 -12.66 -5.32 -5.46
CA GLN A 221 -12.76 -3.96 -4.88
C GLN A 221 -11.90 -2.94 -5.64
N CYS A 222 -10.68 -3.30 -6.08
CA CYS A 222 -9.87 -2.41 -6.91
C CYS A 222 -10.55 -2.07 -8.25
N GLY A 223 -11.21 -3.07 -8.86
CA GLY A 223 -12.01 -2.87 -10.07
C GLY A 223 -13.23 -1.97 -9.86
N PHE A 224 -13.92 -2.11 -8.72
CA PHE A 224 -15.07 -1.26 -8.39
C PHE A 224 -14.66 0.19 -8.13
N TYR A 225 -13.52 0.43 -7.48
CA TYR A 225 -12.95 1.77 -7.32
C TYR A 225 -12.53 2.36 -8.66
N ARG A 226 -11.78 1.62 -9.48
CA ARG A 226 -11.40 2.03 -10.83
C ARG A 226 -12.62 2.41 -11.66
N GLN A 227 -13.70 1.63 -11.61
CA GLN A 227 -14.93 1.89 -12.36
C GLN A 227 -15.57 3.25 -12.01
N ILE A 228 -15.36 3.79 -10.81
CA ILE A 228 -15.98 5.07 -10.42
C ILE A 228 -14.98 6.23 -10.49
N LEU A 229 -13.73 5.99 -10.08
CA LEU A 229 -12.74 7.04 -9.92
C LEU A 229 -11.90 7.31 -11.17
N GLN A 230 -11.70 6.33 -12.06
CA GLN A 230 -10.90 6.55 -13.28
C GLN A 230 -11.59 7.55 -14.22
N LEU A 231 -10.80 8.45 -14.83
CA LEU A 231 -11.27 9.35 -15.88
C LEU A 231 -11.73 8.59 -17.13
N GLY A 232 -12.81 9.06 -17.77
CA GLY A 232 -13.35 8.43 -18.98
C GLY A 232 -14.23 7.20 -18.68
N SER A 233 -14.58 6.97 -17.42
CA SER A 233 -15.50 5.91 -17.02
C SER A 233 -16.96 6.25 -17.40
N PRO A 234 -17.84 5.26 -17.71
CA PRO A 234 -19.24 5.50 -18.09
C PRO A 234 -20.10 6.30 -17.07
N SER A 235 -19.59 6.55 -15.86
CA SER A 235 -20.21 7.43 -14.85
C SER A 235 -20.03 8.94 -15.14
N ASP A 236 -19.32 9.30 -16.20
CA ASP A 236 -19.06 10.69 -16.58
C ASP A 236 -20.31 11.35 -17.17
N VAL A 237 -21.11 12.02 -16.33
CA VAL A 237 -22.22 12.90 -16.74
C VAL A 237 -21.89 14.36 -16.41
N GLU A 238 -21.78 15.14 -17.48
CA GLU A 238 -22.05 16.57 -17.75
C GLU A 238 -21.30 17.76 -17.10
N ASP A 239 -20.56 17.69 -15.99
CA ASP A 239 -20.12 18.94 -15.31
C ASP A 239 -18.61 19.28 -15.25
N TYR A 240 -17.75 18.72 -16.11
CA TYR A 240 -16.29 19.02 -16.06
C TYR A 240 -15.73 19.63 -17.36
N PRO A 241 -14.87 20.68 -17.30
CA PRO A 241 -14.32 21.38 -18.47
C PRO A 241 -13.32 20.47 -19.24
N PRO A 242 -12.81 20.88 -20.41
CA PRO A 242 -12.58 20.00 -21.56
C PRO A 242 -11.75 18.77 -21.19
N SER A 243 -12.23 17.62 -21.70
CA SER A 243 -11.57 16.32 -21.65
C SER A 243 -10.05 16.49 -21.65
N PRO A 244 -9.33 16.00 -20.63
CA PRO A 244 -7.90 15.88 -20.78
C PRO A 244 -7.60 15.08 -22.06
N THR A 245 -6.46 15.34 -22.68
CA THR A 245 -5.97 14.51 -23.79
C THR A 245 -6.10 13.04 -23.40
N ASP A 246 -6.38 12.15 -24.36
CA ASP A 246 -6.52 10.69 -24.14
C ASP A 246 -5.41 10.08 -23.24
N ALA A 247 -4.27 10.76 -23.17
CA ALA A 247 -3.11 10.47 -22.34
C ALA A 247 -3.34 10.46 -20.80
N LEU A 248 -4.38 11.12 -20.23
CA LEU A 248 -4.64 11.10 -18.77
C LEU A 248 -5.75 10.11 -18.35
N ASN A 249 -6.34 9.36 -19.29
CA ASN A 249 -7.50 8.48 -19.04
C ASN A 249 -7.21 7.32 -18.07
N GLY A 250 -5.94 7.05 -17.77
CA GLY A 250 -5.55 6.06 -16.76
C GLY A 250 -5.66 6.54 -15.32
N LEU A 251 -5.67 7.87 -15.09
CA LEU A 251 -5.63 8.49 -13.77
C LEU A 251 -7.00 8.52 -13.10
N TRP A 252 -6.98 8.57 -11.79
CA TRP A 252 -8.16 8.54 -10.93
C TRP A 252 -8.42 9.91 -10.32
N ARG A 253 -9.69 10.26 -10.23
CA ARG A 253 -10.20 11.32 -9.35
C ARG A 253 -9.94 10.95 -7.91
N HIS A 254 -9.76 11.95 -7.06
CA HIS A 254 -9.48 11.76 -5.65
C HIS A 254 -10.68 11.17 -4.89
N ILE A 255 -11.81 11.88 -4.87
CA ILE A 255 -12.99 11.50 -4.07
C ILE A 255 -14.28 11.70 -4.88
N ILE A 256 -15.13 10.67 -4.90
CA ILE A 256 -16.49 10.73 -5.43
C ILE A 256 -17.48 10.29 -4.33
N GLY A 257 -18.32 11.22 -3.91
CA GLY A 257 -19.43 10.96 -2.99
C GLY A 257 -20.04 12.24 -2.40
N PRO A 258 -20.95 12.11 -1.44
CA PRO A 258 -21.83 13.20 -1.02
C PRO A 258 -21.25 14.17 0.03
N GLN A 259 -20.14 13.85 0.70
CA GLN A 259 -19.60 14.63 1.82
C GLN A 259 -18.31 15.36 1.48
N SER A 260 -17.36 14.68 0.83
CA SER A 260 -15.97 15.13 0.71
C SER A 260 -15.49 15.18 -0.74
N SER A 261 -16.42 15.34 -1.68
CA SER A 261 -16.15 15.27 -3.12
C SER A 261 -14.97 16.15 -3.55
N ASP A 262 -13.99 15.52 -4.19
CA ASP A 262 -12.85 16.15 -4.83
C ASP A 262 -12.62 15.42 -6.16
N PRO A 263 -13.18 15.92 -7.27
CA PRO A 263 -13.06 15.26 -8.56
C PRO A 263 -11.69 15.49 -9.22
N GLY A 264 -10.75 16.19 -8.57
CA GLY A 264 -9.44 16.49 -9.13
C GLY A 264 -8.52 15.28 -9.20
N LEU A 265 -7.53 15.35 -10.10
CA LEU A 265 -6.49 14.34 -10.27
C LEU A 265 -5.38 14.54 -9.24
N TRP A 266 -5.71 14.29 -7.98
CA TRP A 266 -4.76 14.44 -6.90
C TRP A 266 -3.64 13.40 -7.00
N SER A 267 -2.39 13.87 -6.99
CA SER A 267 -1.19 13.05 -7.15
C SER A 267 -1.07 12.01 -6.06
N THR A 268 -1.21 12.41 -4.79
CA THR A 268 -1.17 11.49 -3.64
C THR A 268 -2.29 10.46 -3.69
N GLY A 269 -3.51 10.84 -4.11
CA GLY A 269 -4.64 9.90 -4.26
C GLY A 269 -4.35 8.80 -5.30
N ASN A 270 -3.78 9.18 -6.45
CA ASN A 270 -3.34 8.21 -7.47
C ASN A 270 -2.20 7.32 -6.95
N ALA A 271 -1.28 7.90 -6.17
CA ALA A 271 -0.19 7.17 -5.56
C ALA A 271 -0.68 6.13 -4.54
N TRP A 272 -1.65 6.49 -3.69
CA TRP A 272 -2.31 5.55 -2.78
C TRP A 272 -2.96 4.39 -3.52
N ALA A 273 -3.74 4.68 -4.56
CA ALA A 273 -4.40 3.66 -5.36
C ALA A 273 -3.39 2.68 -5.98
N ALA A 274 -2.35 3.21 -6.63
CA ALA A 274 -1.32 2.39 -7.26
C ALA A 274 -0.52 1.56 -6.24
N ALA A 275 -0.10 2.16 -5.12
CA ALA A 275 0.66 1.46 -4.08
C ALA A 275 -0.18 0.38 -3.37
N GLY A 276 -1.46 0.66 -3.10
CA GLY A 276 -2.38 -0.30 -2.52
C GLY A 276 -2.60 -1.51 -3.43
N MET A 277 -2.88 -1.26 -4.72
CA MET A 277 -2.98 -2.32 -5.72
C MET A 277 -1.68 -3.12 -5.86
N THR A 278 -0.52 -2.47 -5.74
CA THR A 278 0.80 -3.12 -5.80
C THR A 278 1.02 -4.09 -4.62
N ARG A 279 0.59 -3.72 -3.40
CA ARG A 279 0.61 -4.64 -2.23
C ARG A 279 -0.32 -5.84 -2.40
N ILE A 280 -1.50 -5.63 -2.99
CA ILE A 280 -2.47 -6.70 -3.28
C ILE A 280 -1.89 -7.62 -4.36
N LEU A 281 -1.28 -7.06 -5.41
CA LEU A 281 -0.60 -7.82 -6.45
C LEU A 281 0.50 -8.69 -5.85
N ALA A 282 1.39 -8.12 -5.03
CA ALA A 282 2.43 -8.86 -4.33
C ALA A 282 1.83 -10.00 -3.48
N THR A 283 0.73 -9.72 -2.77
CA THR A 283 0.01 -10.75 -2.00
C THR A 283 -0.49 -11.89 -2.88
N VAL A 284 -1.11 -11.62 -4.04
CA VAL A 284 -1.57 -12.64 -5.00
C VAL A 284 -0.38 -13.41 -5.62
N VAL A 285 0.71 -12.71 -5.94
CA VAL A 285 1.94 -13.29 -6.49
C VAL A 285 2.66 -14.16 -5.48
N LYS A 286 2.60 -13.85 -4.18
CA LYS A 286 3.29 -14.61 -3.12
C LYS A 286 2.39 -15.60 -2.38
N ALA A 287 1.07 -15.56 -2.60
CA ALA A 287 0.14 -16.50 -1.98
C ALA A 287 0.47 -17.97 -2.31
N PRO A 288 0.31 -18.90 -1.34
CA PRO A 288 0.52 -20.33 -1.56
C PRO A 288 -0.31 -20.85 -2.73
N LYS A 289 0.29 -21.68 -3.60
CA LYS A 289 -0.38 -22.20 -4.80
C LYS A 289 -1.63 -23.03 -4.46
N GLU A 290 -1.60 -23.68 -3.31
CA GLU A 290 -2.68 -24.52 -2.76
C GLU A 290 -3.95 -23.71 -2.49
N LEU A 291 -3.81 -22.41 -2.17
CA LEU A 291 -4.96 -21.52 -1.95
C LEU A 291 -5.87 -21.48 -3.18
N PHE A 292 -5.29 -21.42 -4.37
CA PHE A 292 -6.02 -21.31 -5.64
C PHE A 292 -6.60 -22.63 -6.13
N GLN A 293 -6.17 -23.77 -5.57
CA GLN A 293 -6.67 -25.10 -5.91
C GLN A 293 -7.98 -25.42 -5.18
N SER A 294 -8.35 -24.62 -4.17
CA SER A 294 -9.58 -24.82 -3.40
C SER A 294 -10.83 -24.53 -4.24
N PRO A 295 -11.84 -25.43 -4.25
CA PRO A 295 -13.13 -25.15 -4.89
C PRO A 295 -13.80 -23.95 -4.20
N ILE A 296 -14.21 -22.94 -4.98
CA ILE A 296 -15.09 -21.88 -4.48
C ILE A 296 -16.51 -22.42 -4.52
N ARG A 297 -17.16 -22.48 -3.36
CA ARG A 297 -18.58 -22.79 -3.28
C ARG A 297 -19.34 -21.47 -3.37
N TYR A 298 -19.80 -21.11 -4.58
CA TYR A 298 -20.68 -19.94 -4.73
C TYR A 298 -21.97 -20.16 -3.91
N PRO A 299 -22.45 -19.16 -3.14
CA PRO A 299 -23.79 -19.21 -2.57
C PRO A 299 -24.78 -19.24 -3.74
N SER A 300 -25.64 -20.26 -3.79
CA SER A 300 -26.68 -20.38 -4.79
C SER A 300 -27.64 -19.20 -4.67
N THR A 301 -27.51 -18.18 -5.53
CA THR A 301 -28.63 -17.31 -5.84
C THR A 301 -29.63 -18.12 -6.66
N ASN A 302 -30.92 -18.00 -6.32
CA ASN A 302 -32.04 -18.73 -6.94
C ASN A 302 -32.19 -18.37 -8.42
N ILE A 303 -31.33 -18.91 -9.27
CA ILE A 303 -31.56 -19.00 -10.71
C ILE A 303 -31.78 -20.47 -11.01
N SER A 304 -33.03 -20.82 -11.30
CA SER A 304 -33.37 -22.04 -12.02
C SER A 304 -32.77 -21.96 -13.43
N ALA A 305 -31.48 -22.24 -13.56
CA ALA A 305 -30.81 -22.45 -14.83
C ALA A 305 -30.27 -23.88 -14.85
N SER A 306 -30.52 -24.54 -15.97
CA SER A 306 -30.40 -25.97 -16.18
C SER A 306 -29.03 -26.54 -15.80
N SER A 307 -29.09 -27.69 -15.13
CA SER A 307 -28.02 -28.70 -15.09
C SER A 307 -27.32 -28.84 -16.44
N ASN A 308 -25.99 -28.64 -16.43
CA ASN A 308 -24.99 -28.95 -17.47
C ASN A 308 -24.22 -27.75 -18.06
N SER A 309 -23.61 -26.92 -17.21
CA SER A 309 -22.34 -26.25 -17.52
C SER A 309 -21.72 -25.65 -16.26
N SER A 310 -21.13 -26.48 -15.41
CA SER A 310 -20.12 -25.98 -14.47
C SER A 310 -18.86 -25.73 -15.28
N SER A 311 -18.79 -24.57 -15.93
CA SER A 311 -17.53 -24.04 -16.45
C SER A 311 -16.63 -23.74 -15.25
N LEU A 312 -15.96 -24.79 -14.74
CA LEU A 312 -14.90 -24.68 -13.77
C LEU A 312 -13.79 -23.88 -14.45
N VAL A 313 -13.76 -22.57 -14.20
CA VAL A 313 -12.59 -21.76 -14.51
C VAL A 313 -11.40 -22.46 -13.84
N PRO A 314 -10.38 -22.92 -14.60
CA PRO A 314 -9.25 -23.63 -14.02
C PRO A 314 -8.62 -22.79 -12.91
N SER A 315 -8.23 -23.43 -11.80
CA SER A 315 -7.61 -22.79 -10.64
C SER A 315 -6.44 -21.85 -11.00
N ASN A 316 -5.64 -22.23 -12.00
CA ASN A 316 -4.53 -21.42 -12.51
C ASN A 316 -4.97 -20.15 -13.25
N LEU A 317 -6.18 -20.12 -13.81
CA LEU A 317 -6.70 -18.93 -14.50
C LEU A 317 -7.02 -17.82 -13.50
N ARG A 318 -7.59 -18.13 -12.32
CA ARG A 318 -7.96 -17.10 -11.32
C ARG A 318 -6.78 -16.26 -10.86
N ARG A 319 -5.67 -16.91 -10.48
CA ARG A 319 -4.46 -16.21 -10.05
C ARG A 319 -3.89 -15.36 -11.18
N THR A 320 -3.77 -15.95 -12.37
CA THR A 320 -3.22 -15.25 -13.54
C THR A 320 -4.08 -14.06 -13.95
N THR A 321 -5.41 -14.19 -13.91
CA THR A 321 -6.36 -13.10 -14.14
C THR A 321 -6.20 -12.00 -13.10
N ALA A 322 -6.16 -12.32 -11.81
CA ALA A 322 -5.94 -11.33 -10.75
C ALA A 322 -4.62 -10.57 -10.92
N ILE A 323 -3.53 -11.29 -11.24
CA ILE A 323 -2.22 -10.69 -11.54
C ILE A 323 -2.32 -9.74 -12.74
N SER A 324 -2.93 -10.20 -13.84
CA SER A 324 -3.07 -9.41 -15.07
C SER A 324 -3.88 -8.15 -14.82
N VAL A 325 -5.04 -8.27 -14.15
CA VAL A 325 -5.97 -7.16 -13.90
C VAL A 325 -5.31 -6.08 -13.03
N LEU A 326 -4.71 -6.46 -11.90
CA LEU A 326 -4.00 -5.50 -11.04
C LEU A 326 -2.83 -4.86 -11.76
N THR A 327 -2.07 -5.62 -12.55
CA THR A 327 -0.96 -5.07 -13.34
C THR A 327 -1.46 -4.03 -14.34
N THR A 328 -2.57 -4.30 -15.03
CA THR A 328 -3.19 -3.35 -15.95
C THR A 328 -3.58 -2.06 -15.23
N TYR A 329 -4.27 -2.15 -14.09
CA TYR A 329 -4.74 -0.96 -13.36
C TYR A 329 -3.60 -0.11 -12.82
N ILE A 330 -2.54 -0.75 -12.31
CA ILE A 330 -1.33 -0.04 -11.87
C ILE A 330 -0.63 0.62 -13.06
N LYS A 331 -0.51 -0.10 -14.19
CA LYS A 331 0.12 0.43 -15.41
C LYS A 331 -0.64 1.65 -15.96
N GLU A 332 -1.97 1.64 -15.93
CA GLU A 332 -2.78 2.79 -16.38
C GLU A 332 -2.47 4.06 -15.59
N ILE A 333 -2.34 3.96 -14.25
CA ILE A 333 -1.95 5.11 -13.41
C ILE A 333 -0.51 5.54 -13.74
N LEU A 334 0.43 4.59 -13.80
CA LEU A 334 1.83 4.88 -14.12
C LEU A 334 1.99 5.51 -15.51
N ASP A 335 1.26 5.03 -16.51
CA ASP A 335 1.28 5.60 -17.86
C ASP A 335 0.80 7.05 -17.85
N GLY A 336 -0.28 7.33 -17.12
CA GLY A 336 -0.81 8.68 -16.96
C GLY A 336 0.20 9.63 -16.31
N VAL A 337 0.89 9.22 -15.25
CA VAL A 337 1.85 10.11 -14.57
C VAL A 337 3.19 10.24 -15.30
N ILE A 338 3.64 9.20 -16.00
CA ILE A 338 4.97 9.19 -16.65
C ILE A 338 4.91 9.87 -18.02
N PHE A 339 3.88 9.57 -18.81
CA PHE A 339 3.81 9.99 -20.21
C PHE A 339 2.89 11.19 -20.45
N ALA A 340 2.02 11.54 -19.50
CA ALA A 340 1.05 12.62 -19.69
C ALA A 340 1.16 13.74 -18.63
N ALA A 341 1.42 13.42 -17.37
CA ALA A 341 1.47 14.44 -16.32
C ALA A 341 2.74 15.32 -16.45
N PRO A 342 2.60 16.66 -16.43
CA PRO A 342 3.73 17.56 -16.34
C PRO A 342 4.39 17.49 -14.96
N LEU A 343 5.70 17.72 -14.93
CA LEU A 343 6.46 17.90 -13.70
C LEU A 343 6.60 19.39 -13.35
N ASP A 344 6.84 19.66 -12.07
CA ASP A 344 7.21 20.96 -11.53
C ASP A 344 8.49 20.77 -10.71
N ASN A 345 9.60 21.35 -11.18
CA ASN A 345 10.93 21.16 -10.60
C ASN A 345 11.28 19.67 -10.35
N GLY A 346 10.99 18.81 -11.33
CA GLY A 346 11.31 17.38 -11.24
C GLY A 346 10.35 16.54 -10.41
N LEU A 347 9.33 17.12 -9.77
CA LEU A 347 8.28 16.40 -9.04
C LEU A 347 6.95 16.41 -9.79
N LEU A 348 6.07 15.44 -9.52
CA LEU A 348 4.67 15.53 -9.92
C LEU A 348 4.00 16.72 -9.24
N ARG A 349 3.06 17.34 -9.95
CA ARG A 349 2.21 18.40 -9.41
C ARG A 349 1.18 17.81 -8.47
N ASN A 350 0.84 18.54 -7.39
CA ASN A 350 -0.18 18.15 -6.42
C ASN A 350 -1.52 17.77 -7.08
N TYR A 351 -2.04 18.60 -7.98
CA TYR A 351 -3.04 18.17 -8.97
C TYR A 351 -2.37 17.96 -10.33
N LEU A 352 -2.41 16.72 -10.81
CA LEU A 352 -1.57 16.22 -11.91
C LEU A 352 -1.76 16.95 -13.23
N ASN A 353 -2.96 17.48 -13.49
CA ASN A 353 -3.31 18.21 -14.72
C ASN A 353 -3.22 19.73 -14.59
N GLU A 354 -2.84 20.26 -13.42
CA GLU A 354 -2.98 21.68 -13.13
C GLU A 354 -1.68 22.46 -13.35
N THR A 355 -1.60 23.16 -14.48
CA THR A 355 -0.43 23.99 -14.86
C THR A 355 -0.69 25.49 -14.78
N LEU A 356 -1.83 25.90 -14.23
CA LEU A 356 -2.30 27.29 -14.22
C LEU A 356 -2.09 27.96 -12.84
N GLU A 357 -2.29 29.28 -12.78
CA GLU A 357 -2.07 30.15 -11.60
C GLU A 357 -3.03 29.92 -10.41
N SER A 358 -3.80 28.83 -10.40
CA SER A 358 -4.71 28.50 -9.30
C SER A 358 -3.98 28.19 -7.97
N GLY A 359 -2.68 27.89 -8.04
CA GLY A 359 -1.84 27.58 -6.89
C GLY A 359 -1.92 26.12 -6.43
N HIS A 360 -2.79 25.29 -7.03
CA HIS A 360 -2.94 23.88 -6.66
C HIS A 360 -1.93 22.94 -7.33
N GLY A 361 -1.22 23.42 -8.36
CA GLY A 361 -0.30 22.62 -9.18
C GLY A 361 1.17 22.66 -8.77
N TYR A 362 1.53 22.97 -7.52
CA TYR A 362 2.93 22.95 -7.09
C TYR A 362 3.51 21.52 -7.11
N GLY A 363 4.80 21.38 -7.41
CA GLY A 363 5.49 20.10 -7.28
C GLY A 363 5.43 19.59 -5.84
N GLU A 364 5.11 18.31 -5.64
CA GLU A 364 4.94 17.72 -4.31
C GLU A 364 5.62 16.36 -4.18
N ILE A 365 6.18 16.09 -3.00
CA ILE A 365 7.06 14.94 -2.76
C ILE A 365 6.30 13.66 -2.42
N SER A 366 5.08 13.77 -1.90
CA SER A 366 4.30 12.65 -1.41
C SER A 366 3.90 11.71 -2.55
N GLY A 367 3.06 12.17 -3.47
CA GLY A 367 2.62 11.37 -4.61
C GLY A 367 3.78 10.97 -5.52
N SER A 368 4.73 11.88 -5.75
CA SER A 368 5.97 11.62 -6.50
C SER A 368 6.75 10.41 -5.95
N SER A 369 7.11 10.44 -4.66
CA SER A 369 7.94 9.38 -4.08
C SER A 369 7.19 8.06 -3.95
N LEU A 370 5.89 8.09 -3.61
CA LEU A 370 5.11 6.86 -3.52
C LEU A 370 4.91 6.21 -4.90
N LEU A 371 4.66 6.97 -5.97
CA LEU A 371 4.60 6.43 -7.34
C LEU A 371 5.96 5.92 -7.83
N ALA A 372 7.06 6.58 -7.48
CA ALA A 372 8.40 6.06 -7.74
C ALA A 372 8.62 4.71 -7.02
N SER A 373 8.15 4.58 -5.78
CA SER A 373 8.16 3.30 -5.06
C SER A 373 7.39 2.20 -5.82
N VAL A 374 6.22 2.54 -6.39
CA VAL A 374 5.41 1.61 -7.19
C VAL A 374 6.17 1.13 -8.40
N VAL A 375 6.87 2.02 -9.12
CA VAL A 375 7.69 1.62 -10.27
C VAL A 375 8.75 0.60 -9.88
N TYR A 376 9.55 0.87 -8.84
CA TYR A 376 10.58 -0.07 -8.39
C TYR A 376 9.98 -1.43 -7.98
N ARG A 377 8.85 -1.42 -7.26
CA ARG A 377 8.13 -2.66 -6.89
C ARG A 377 7.61 -3.40 -8.13
N MET A 378 7.08 -2.69 -9.12
CA MET A 378 6.54 -3.29 -10.35
C MET A 378 7.62 -3.84 -11.27
N ILE A 379 8.82 -3.24 -11.29
CA ILE A 379 9.99 -3.78 -11.99
C ILE A 379 10.38 -5.16 -11.41
N ILE A 380 10.34 -5.33 -10.09
CA ILE A 380 10.62 -6.62 -9.43
C ILE A 380 9.48 -7.61 -9.68
N LEU A 381 8.22 -7.18 -9.53
CA LEU A 381 7.06 -8.08 -9.61
C LEU A 381 6.70 -8.49 -11.04
N ARG A 382 6.87 -7.59 -12.00
CA ARG A 382 6.46 -7.69 -13.40
C ARG A 382 7.53 -7.10 -14.35
N PRO A 383 8.76 -7.62 -14.32
CA PRO A 383 9.83 -7.15 -15.21
C PRO A 383 9.43 -7.25 -16.69
N ASP A 384 8.61 -8.26 -17.03
CA ASP A 384 8.06 -8.49 -18.38
C ASP A 384 7.17 -7.35 -18.90
N VAL A 385 6.68 -6.48 -18.02
CA VAL A 385 5.83 -5.32 -18.40
C VAL A 385 6.58 -4.01 -18.25
N PHE A 386 7.45 -3.88 -17.24
CA PHE A 386 8.05 -2.61 -16.85
C PHE A 386 9.53 -2.46 -17.21
N LEU A 387 10.21 -3.48 -17.75
CA LEU A 387 11.59 -3.37 -18.26
C LEU A 387 11.72 -3.40 -19.78
N ASP A 388 10.73 -3.92 -20.52
CA ASP A 388 10.86 -4.26 -21.95
C ASP A 388 10.33 -3.21 -22.95
N LEU A 389 10.10 -1.95 -22.55
CA LEU A 389 9.59 -0.94 -23.50
C LEU A 389 10.73 -0.19 -24.22
N PRO A 390 10.74 -0.09 -25.56
CA PRO A 390 11.69 0.75 -26.26
C PRO A 390 11.49 2.20 -25.85
N ALA A 391 12.59 2.88 -25.48
CA ALA A 391 12.61 4.33 -25.32
C ALA A 391 12.08 4.98 -26.61
N ASP A 392 10.92 5.62 -26.55
CA ASP A 392 10.44 6.44 -27.66
C ASP A 392 11.32 7.70 -27.74
N SER A 393 12.10 7.79 -28.81
CA SER A 393 13.22 8.73 -28.97
C SER A 393 12.80 10.20 -29.19
N ASP A 394 11.51 10.55 -29.05
CA ASP A 394 10.97 11.84 -29.50
C ASP A 394 10.35 12.73 -28.41
N SER A 395 10.50 12.38 -27.11
CA SER A 395 9.88 13.16 -26.01
C SER A 395 10.78 14.24 -25.36
N GLY A 396 11.94 14.59 -25.96
CA GLY A 396 12.71 15.79 -25.61
C GLY A 396 13.27 15.87 -24.18
N LYS A 397 13.35 14.75 -23.46
CA LYS A 397 13.64 14.68 -22.01
C LYS A 397 14.85 13.76 -21.71
N ASN A 398 16.01 13.89 -22.38
CA ASN A 398 17.27 13.11 -22.18
C ASN A 398 17.36 12.18 -20.93
N TRP A 399 17.19 10.87 -21.13
CA TRP A 399 17.38 9.79 -20.15
C TRP A 399 18.54 8.91 -20.62
N THR A 400 19.40 8.46 -19.70
CA THR A 400 20.57 7.61 -20.01
C THR A 400 20.43 6.21 -19.41
N THR A 401 20.39 5.22 -20.31
CA THR A 401 20.87 3.82 -20.20
C THR A 401 20.46 2.96 -19.00
N THR A 402 19.15 2.70 -18.88
CA THR A 402 18.62 1.37 -18.50
C THR A 402 17.36 0.98 -19.30
N GLY A 403 17.18 1.48 -20.53
CA GLY A 403 16.23 0.92 -21.51
C GLY A 403 14.74 0.94 -21.14
N SER A 404 14.33 1.37 -19.95
CA SER A 404 12.94 1.45 -19.49
C SER A 404 12.58 2.86 -19.08
N ALA A 405 11.59 3.45 -19.76
CA ALA A 405 11.07 4.77 -19.40
C ALA A 405 10.47 4.83 -17.98
N TYR A 406 10.02 3.69 -17.43
CA TYR A 406 9.54 3.65 -16.05
C TYR A 406 10.68 3.82 -15.07
N LEU A 407 11.74 3.02 -15.22
CA LEU A 407 12.89 3.07 -14.33
C LEU A 407 13.55 4.45 -14.39
N ASP A 408 13.78 4.97 -15.60
CA ASP A 408 14.37 6.29 -15.79
C ASP A 408 13.53 7.40 -15.12
N TRP A 409 12.19 7.29 -15.14
CA TRP A 409 11.30 8.23 -14.44
C TRP A 409 11.41 8.11 -12.92
N ALA A 410 11.41 6.89 -12.38
CA ALA A 410 11.50 6.66 -10.93
C ALA A 410 12.87 7.08 -10.36
N ASP A 411 13.95 6.83 -11.10
CA ASP A 411 15.29 7.34 -10.78
C ASP A 411 15.32 8.87 -10.87
N GLY A 412 14.68 9.47 -11.87
CA GLY A 412 14.52 10.92 -11.97
C GLY A 412 13.86 11.57 -10.75
N ILE A 413 12.77 10.97 -10.24
CA ILE A 413 12.13 11.42 -8.99
C ILE A 413 13.09 11.28 -7.80
N ARG A 414 13.72 10.11 -7.64
CA ARG A 414 14.65 9.84 -6.54
C ARG A 414 15.83 10.81 -6.53
N HIS A 415 16.45 11.06 -7.69
CA HIS A 415 17.54 12.01 -7.85
C HIS A 415 17.08 13.46 -7.60
N THR A 416 15.87 13.83 -8.01
CA THR A 416 15.29 15.14 -7.68
C THR A 416 15.19 15.33 -6.17
N ILE A 417 14.68 14.33 -5.44
CA ILE A 417 14.58 14.39 -3.97
C ILE A 417 15.97 14.44 -3.31
N GLY A 418 16.98 13.77 -3.87
CA GLY A 418 18.37 13.87 -3.41
C GLY A 418 19.07 15.17 -3.76
N SER A 419 18.45 16.05 -4.55
CA SER A 419 19.02 17.37 -4.86
C SER A 419 18.79 18.39 -3.75
N GLU A 420 19.53 19.50 -3.78
CA GLU A 420 19.44 20.54 -2.75
C GLU A 420 18.01 21.12 -2.63
N GLY A 421 17.49 21.16 -1.40
CA GLY A 421 16.23 21.84 -1.07
C GLY A 421 15.02 20.95 -0.80
N TYR A 422 15.09 19.65 -1.12
CA TYR A 422 13.96 18.72 -0.89
C TYR A 422 14.04 17.95 0.43
N VAL A 423 15.25 17.69 0.91
CA VAL A 423 15.50 17.07 2.22
C VAL A 423 16.36 18.00 3.07
N SER A 424 15.82 18.46 4.19
CA SER A 424 16.54 19.30 5.14
C SER A 424 17.56 18.51 5.95
N SER A 425 18.45 19.21 6.66
CA SER A 425 19.48 18.59 7.51
C SER A 425 18.93 17.75 8.68
N ASN A 426 17.66 17.92 9.05
CA ASN A 426 16.99 17.08 10.06
C ASN A 426 16.16 15.95 9.44
N GLY A 427 16.21 15.75 8.11
CA GLY A 427 15.46 14.72 7.39
C GLY A 427 14.01 15.10 7.06
N THR A 428 13.61 16.36 7.22
CA THR A 428 12.28 16.81 6.78
C THR A 428 12.28 16.84 5.26
N VAL A 429 11.27 16.21 4.65
CA VAL A 429 11.07 16.17 3.20
C VAL A 429 9.95 17.13 2.82
N ALA A 430 10.18 17.91 1.78
CA ALA A 430 9.29 19.01 1.36
C ALA A 430 9.57 19.38 -0.11
N PRO A 431 8.68 20.13 -0.76
CA PRO A 431 7.30 20.42 -0.36
C PRO A 431 6.39 19.19 -0.42
N ALA A 432 5.41 19.12 0.46
CA ALA A 432 4.38 18.09 0.49
C ALA A 432 2.99 18.71 0.49
N VAL A 433 1.96 17.88 0.30
CA VAL A 433 0.57 18.25 0.57
C VAL A 433 0.31 18.13 2.07
N ASN A 434 -0.54 18.99 2.62
CA ASN A 434 -1.06 18.81 3.98
C ASN A 434 -2.19 17.77 3.95
N PRO A 435 -2.04 16.58 4.58
CA PRO A 435 -3.08 15.55 4.54
C PRO A 435 -4.37 15.95 5.25
N LEU A 436 -4.33 16.98 6.11
CA LEU A 436 -5.52 17.52 6.80
C LEU A 436 -6.16 18.71 6.05
N ASP A 437 -5.53 19.16 4.97
CA ASP A 437 -5.99 20.27 4.12
C ASP A 437 -5.50 20.02 2.69
N TRP A 438 -5.96 18.93 2.06
CA TRP A 438 -5.48 18.50 0.74
C TRP A 438 -5.82 19.52 -0.37
N GLY A 439 -6.83 20.37 -0.14
CA GLY A 439 -7.18 21.50 -1.00
C GLY A 439 -6.26 22.72 -0.85
N SER A 440 -5.25 22.68 0.02
CA SER A 440 -4.37 23.83 0.22
C SER A 440 -3.56 24.17 -1.03
N THR A 441 -3.57 25.44 -1.41
CA THR A 441 -2.69 26.00 -2.46
C THR A 441 -1.31 26.38 -1.93
N VAL A 442 -1.07 26.19 -0.63
CA VAL A 442 0.21 26.48 0.02
C VAL A 442 0.95 25.17 0.26
N PRO A 443 2.14 24.97 -0.34
CA PRO A 443 2.93 23.77 -0.10
C PRO A 443 3.28 23.62 1.38
N TYR A 444 3.10 22.41 1.92
CA TYR A 444 3.44 22.09 3.30
C TYR A 444 4.92 21.74 3.43
N THR A 445 5.65 22.47 4.28
CA THR A 445 7.11 22.33 4.40
C THR A 445 7.59 21.94 5.80
N ALA A 446 6.67 21.75 6.76
CA ALA A 446 7.03 21.40 8.13
C ALA A 446 7.34 19.90 8.34
N GLY A 447 7.02 19.07 7.33
CA GLY A 447 7.19 17.62 7.35
C GLY A 447 5.85 16.89 7.42
N SER A 448 5.44 16.30 6.30
CA SER A 448 4.19 15.56 6.20
C SER A 448 4.38 14.12 6.70
N PRO A 449 3.55 13.60 7.64
CA PRO A 449 3.62 12.21 8.06
C PRO A 449 3.62 11.23 6.87
N GLU A 450 2.80 11.50 5.87
CA GLU A 450 2.75 10.72 4.63
C GLU A 450 4.02 10.87 3.80
N GLY A 451 4.41 12.12 3.49
CA GLY A 451 5.59 12.41 2.68
C GLY A 451 6.86 11.76 3.22
N GLN A 452 7.07 11.79 4.55
CA GLN A 452 8.23 11.15 5.16
C GLN A 452 8.21 9.63 4.96
N ASN A 453 7.06 9.00 5.19
CA ASN A 453 6.93 7.54 5.04
C ASN A 453 7.01 7.10 3.58
N PHE A 454 6.55 7.92 2.64
CA PHE A 454 6.62 7.62 1.21
C PHE A 454 8.04 7.67 0.67
N VAL A 455 8.86 8.61 1.14
CA VAL A 455 10.29 8.62 0.82
C VAL A 455 10.99 7.37 1.39
N VAL A 456 10.59 6.90 2.58
CA VAL A 456 11.08 5.64 3.14
C VAL A 456 10.66 4.44 2.30
N LEU A 457 9.39 4.37 1.85
CA LEU A 457 8.89 3.31 0.97
C LEU A 457 9.59 3.33 -0.39
N MET A 458 9.80 4.50 -0.98
CA MET A 458 10.57 4.68 -2.21
C MET A 458 11.99 4.13 -2.05
N TYR A 459 12.67 4.51 -0.97
CA TYR A 459 14.00 4.02 -0.68
C TYR A 459 14.04 2.50 -0.48
N ALA A 460 13.11 1.93 0.29
CA ALA A 460 13.04 0.48 0.52
C ALA A 460 12.78 -0.28 -0.79
N ALA A 461 11.90 0.24 -1.65
CA ALA A 461 11.63 -0.36 -2.97
C ALA A 461 12.83 -0.28 -3.91
N TRP A 462 13.52 0.87 -3.97
CA TRP A 462 14.74 1.05 -4.75
C TRP A 462 15.86 0.15 -4.23
N ARG A 463 16.10 0.11 -2.91
CA ARG A 463 17.08 -0.79 -2.28
C ARG A 463 16.84 -2.22 -2.70
N ASP A 464 15.60 -2.70 -2.60
CA ASP A 464 15.27 -4.08 -2.97
C ASP A 464 15.49 -4.32 -4.47
N CYS A 465 15.19 -3.34 -5.32
CA CYS A 465 15.48 -3.42 -6.77
C CYS A 465 16.98 -3.50 -7.08
N VAL A 466 17.82 -2.77 -6.34
CA VAL A 466 19.29 -2.86 -6.45
C VAL A 466 19.78 -4.23 -5.97
N LEU A 467 19.24 -4.76 -4.86
CA LEU A 467 19.61 -6.08 -4.33
C LEU A 467 19.23 -7.23 -5.29
N GLU A 468 18.13 -7.08 -6.04
CA GLU A 468 17.73 -8.01 -7.11
C GLU A 468 18.56 -7.83 -8.41
N GLY A 469 19.45 -6.84 -8.47
CA GLY A 469 20.27 -6.54 -9.65
C GLY A 469 19.50 -5.94 -10.82
N LEU A 470 18.32 -5.37 -10.56
CA LEU A 470 17.44 -4.76 -11.57
C LEU A 470 17.58 -3.23 -11.64
N CYS A 471 18.05 -2.60 -10.56
CA CYS A 471 18.35 -1.17 -10.49
C CYS A 471 19.84 -0.91 -10.24
N GLN A 472 20.31 0.27 -10.60
CA GLN A 472 21.67 0.73 -10.29
C GLN A 472 21.69 1.57 -9.01
N GLU A 473 22.84 1.57 -8.33
CA GLU A 473 23.08 2.45 -7.17
C GLU A 473 23.31 3.91 -7.59
N ASN A 474 23.84 4.13 -8.80
CA ASN A 474 24.33 5.43 -9.28
C ASN A 474 23.39 6.15 -10.23
#